data_AF-A0A446C8P7-F1
#
_entry.id   AF-A0A446C8P7-F1
#
_cell.length_a   1.000
_cell.length_b   1.000
_cell.length_c   1.000
_cell.angle_alpha   90.00
_cell.angle_beta   90.00
_cell.angle_gamma   90.00
#
_symmetry.space_group_name_H-M   'P 1'
#
loop_
_entity.id
_entity.type
_entity.pdbx_description
1 polymer ?
#
loop_
_entity_poly.entity_id
_entity_poly.type
_entity_poly.pdbx_seq_one_letter_code
_entity_poly.pdbx_strand_id
1 'polypeptide(L)' 'MRIPDRGGPLQDDRAGLPPLALGVRELLALQGIPASEAQIRGVAKTLVRLAPPARRQEPLR' A
#
# COMPACT_ATOMS: atom_id res chain seq x y z
N MET A 1 22.92 22.52 20.05
CA MET A 1 22.48 21.20 19.53
C MET A 1 21.65 21.44 18.29
N ARG A 2 22.14 21.01 17.12
CA ARG A 2 21.45 21.19 15.84
C ARG A 2 20.67 19.90 15.58
N ILE A 3 19.34 19.95 15.68
CA ILE A 3 18.46 18.86 15.27
C ILE A 3 18.64 18.76 13.74
N PRO A 4 19.10 17.63 13.17
CA PRO A 4 19.11 17.51 11.74
C PRO A 4 17.65 17.43 11.30
N ASP A 5 17.21 18.51 10.67
CA ASP A 5 15.98 18.64 9.92
C ASP A 5 15.96 17.51 8.89
N ARG A 6 15.26 16.42 9.22
CA ARG A 6 15.09 15.27 8.34
C ARG A 6 14.02 15.60 7.31
N GLY A 7 14.16 16.76 6.66
CA GLY A 7 13.53 17.13 5.41
C GLY A 7 14.15 16.32 4.27
N GLY A 8 14.01 14.99 4.34
CA GLY A 8 14.14 14.19 3.14
C GLY A 8 13.03 14.63 2.19
N PRO A 9 13.29 14.78 0.87
CA PRO A 9 12.20 14.93 -0.07
C PRO A 9 11.23 13.77 0.20
N LEU A 10 10.01 14.08 0.60
CA LEU A 10 8.86 13.20 0.41
C LEU A 10 8.72 13.09 -1.10
N GLN A 11 9.62 12.31 -1.72
CA GLN A 11 9.46 11.86 -3.08
C GLN A 11 8.06 11.28 -3.14
N ASP A 12 7.31 11.70 -4.13
CA ASP A 12 5.95 11.26 -4.36
C ASP A 12 5.99 9.78 -4.76
N ASP A 13 6.22 8.91 -3.76
CA ASP A 13 6.37 7.45 -3.85
C ASP A 13 5.06 6.76 -4.27
N ARG A 14 4.04 7.58 -4.58
CA ARG A 14 2.78 7.16 -5.20
C ARG A 14 2.99 6.74 -6.65
N ALA A 15 3.97 7.31 -7.35
CA ALA A 15 4.14 7.11 -8.80
C ALA A 15 4.61 5.69 -9.20
N GLY A 16 5.12 4.88 -8.26
CA GLY A 16 5.68 3.54 -8.53
C GLY A 16 4.99 2.38 -7.82
N LEU A 17 3.92 2.64 -7.06
CA LEU A 17 3.22 1.61 -6.29
C LEU A 17 2.03 1.07 -7.10
N PRO A 18 1.87 -0.26 -7.22
CA PRO A 18 0.66 -0.85 -7.77
C PRO A 18 -0.59 -0.32 -7.04
N PRO A 19 -1.76 -0.19 -7.70
CA PRO A 19 -2.97 0.36 -7.07
C PRO A 19 -3.33 -0.31 -5.73
N LEU A 20 -3.13 -1.62 -5.63
CA LEU A 20 -3.36 -2.36 -4.40
C LEU A 20 -2.36 -1.99 -3.28
N ALA A 21 -1.10 -1.73 -3.63
CA ALA A 21 -0.09 -1.30 -2.67
C ALA A 21 -0.37 0.10 -2.12
N LEU A 22 -0.94 0.99 -2.94
CA LEU A 22 -1.42 2.29 -2.47
C LEU A 22 -2.56 2.11 -1.46
N GLY A 23 -3.55 1.27 -1.75
CA GLY A 23 -4.64 0.96 -0.82
C GLY A 23 -4.16 0.35 0.50
N VAL A 24 -3.16 -0.55 0.45
CA VAL A 24 -2.53 -1.10 1.66
C VAL A 24 -1.84 -0.01 2.49
N ARG A 25 -1.12 0.91 1.85
CA ARG A 25 -0.46 2.03 2.53
C ARG A 25 -1.47 2.93 3.25
N GLU A 26 -2.56 3.29 2.57
CA GLU A 26 -3.62 4.12 3.14
C GLU A 26 -4.31 3.43 4.31
N LEU A 27 -4.60 2.13 4.18
CA LEU A 27 -5.18 1.34 5.28
C LEU A 27 -4.27 1.32 6.51
N LEU A 28 -2.97 1.08 6.32
CA LEU A 28 -1.99 1.08 7.41
C LEU A 28 -1.86 2.46 8.05
N ALA A 29 -1.89 3.52 7.25
CA ALA A 29 -1.89 4.90 7.75
C ALA A 29 -3.13 5.22 8.59
N LEU A 30 -4.33 4.80 8.16
CA LEU A 30 -5.57 4.97 8.92
C LEU A 30 -5.54 4.24 10.26
N GLN A 31 -4.83 3.11 10.34
CA GLN A 31 -4.64 2.35 11.57
C GLN A 31 -3.44 2.81 12.41
N GLY A 32 -2.70 3.83 11.96
CA GLY A 32 -1.49 4.31 12.65
C GLY A 32 -0.34 3.29 12.67
N ILE A 33 -0.35 2.31 11.76
CA ILE A 33 0.67 1.26 11.70
C ILE A 33 1.84 1.76 10.83
N PRO A 34 3.04 1.96 11.41
CA PRO A 34 4.20 2.32 10.62
C PRO A 34 4.65 1.13 9.77
N ALA A 35 4.74 1.31 8.46
CA ALA A 35 5.21 0.29 7.54
C ALA A 35 6.14 0.90 6.48
N SER A 36 7.22 0.16 6.18
CA SER A 36 8.10 0.47 5.05
C SER A 36 7.45 0.11 3.71
N GLU A 37 7.94 0.72 2.64
CA GLU A 37 7.47 0.45 1.28
C GLU A 37 7.63 -1.03 0.88
N ALA A 38 8.73 -1.67 1.28
CA ALA A 38 8.96 -3.11 1.03
C ALA A 38 7.90 -3.99 1.69
N GLN A 39 7.47 -3.65 2.92
CA GLN A 39 6.39 -4.35 3.62
C GLN A 39 5.05 -4.12 2.92
N ILE A 40 4.75 -2.89 2.51
CA ILE A 40 3.53 -2.54 1.77
C ILE A 40 3.44 -3.34 0.46
N ARG A 41 4.53 -3.40 -0.32
CA ARG A 41 4.62 -4.19 -1.57
C ARG A 41 4.47 -5.69 -1.30
N GLY A 42 5.10 -6.20 -0.23
CA GLY A 42 4.99 -7.60 0.19
C GLY A 42 3.57 -7.99 0.57
N VAL A 43 2.89 -7.16 1.35
CA VAL A 43 1.47 -7.36 1.72
C VAL A 43 0.59 -7.33 0.49
N ALA A 44 0.75 -6.34 -0.39
CA ALA A 44 -0.02 -6.26 -1.63
C ALA A 44 0.15 -7.53 -2.49
N LYS A 45 1.38 -8.03 -2.65
CA LYS A 45 1.65 -9.28 -3.39
C LYS A 45 0.97 -10.49 -2.74
N THR A 46 1.01 -10.58 -1.42
CA THR A 46 0.34 -11.65 -0.66
C THR A 46 -1.18 -11.56 -0.82
N LEU A 47 -1.76 -10.36 -0.75
CA LEU A 47 -3.19 -10.15 -0.96
C LEU A 47 -3.63 -10.55 -2.37
N VAL A 48 -2.86 -10.23 -3.41
CA VAL A 48 -3.14 -10.71 -4.78
C VAL A 48 -3.14 -12.24 -4.84
N ARG A 49 -2.20 -12.90 -4.14
CA ARG A 49 -2.09 -14.36 -4.13
C ARG A 49 -3.24 -15.04 -3.38
N LEU A 50 -3.70 -14.41 -2.30
CA LEU A 50 -4.77 -14.92 -1.45
C LEU A 50 -6.17 -14.53 -1.94
N ALA A 51 -6.28 -13.46 -2.74
CA ALA A 51 -7.54 -13.06 -3.31
C ALA A 51 -8.08 -14.21 -4.18
N PRO A 52 -9.23 -14.81 -3.84
CA PRO A 52 -9.87 -15.74 -4.74
C PRO A 52 -10.11 -15.02 -6.07
N PRO A 53 -9.99 -15.70 -7.22
CA PRO A 53 -10.32 -15.08 -8.49
C PRO A 53 -11.71 -14.49 -8.35
N ALA A 54 -11.86 -13.20 -8.62
CA ALA A 54 -13.13 -12.51 -8.51
C ALA A 54 -14.14 -13.36 -9.31
N ARG A 55 -15.03 -14.05 -8.61
CA ARG A 55 -16.15 -14.71 -9.29
C ARG A 55 -16.84 -13.57 -10.02
N ARG A 56 -16.83 -13.61 -11.36
CA ARG A 56 -17.71 -12.73 -12.13
C ARG A 56 -19.07 -12.92 -11.48
N GLN A 57 -19.58 -11.87 -10.85
CA GLN A 57 -20.98 -11.81 -10.52
C GLN A 57 -21.65 -11.85 -11.88
N GLU A 58 -22.07 -13.05 -12.29
CA GLU A 58 -22.96 -13.16 -13.44
C GLU A 58 -24.16 -12.30 -13.07
N PRO A 59 -24.54 -11.33 -13.92
CA PRO A 59 -25.69 -10.50 -13.64
C PRO A 59 -26.87 -11.45 -13.52
N LEU A 60 -27.42 -11.53 -12.31
CA LEU A 60 -28.65 -12.27 -12.04
C LEU A 60 -29.73 -11.64 -12.93
N ARG A 61 -30.05 -12.31 -14.03
CA ARG A 61 -31.11 -11.91 -14.95
C ARG A 61 -32.47 -12.21 -14.35
#